data_AF-A0A937SCS2-F1
#
_entry.id   AF-A0A937SCS2-F1
#
_cell.length_a   1.000
_cell.length_b   1.000
_cell.length_c   1.000
_cell.angle_alpha   90.00
_cell.angle_beta   90.00
_cell.angle_gamma   90.00
#
_symmetry.space_group_name_H-M   'P 1'
#
loop_
_entity.id
_entity.type
_entity.pdbx_description
1 polymer ?
#
loop_
_entity_poly.entity_id
_entity_poly.type
_entity_poly.pdbx_seq_one_letter_code
_entity_poly.pdbx_strand_id
1 'polypeptide(L)' 'MAQKAKITVDLGDDELYRAVKIAAIEHRASLREVVIEALKDWLRRQEELEDLRDYQETKGEPTRPFKEFLAELNE' A
#
# COMPACT_ATOMS: atom_id res chain seq x y z
N MET A 1 0.78 17.61 -19.00
CA MET A 1 0.18 16.27 -19.17
C MET A 1 1.05 15.28 -18.41
N ALA A 2 0.49 14.52 -17.46
CA ALA A 2 1.28 13.54 -16.72
C ALA A 2 1.75 12.42 -17.67
N GLN A 3 3.05 12.14 -17.70
CA GLN A 3 3.61 11.10 -18.54
C GLN A 3 3.20 9.72 -17.99
N LYS A 4 2.60 8.88 -18.83
CA LYS A 4 2.25 7.51 -18.45
C LYS A 4 3.55 6.71 -18.27
N ALA A 5 3.85 6.31 -17.03
CA ALA A 5 4.94 5.41 -16.73
C ALA A 5 4.59 3.97 -17.15
N LYS A 6 5.59 3.24 -17.65
CA LYS A 6 5.47 1.83 -18.04
C LYS A 6 6.60 1.06 -17.38
N ILE A 7 6.26 -0.09 -16.82
CA ILE A 7 7.24 -1.05 -16.30
C ILE A 7 7.03 -2.39 -17.02
N THR A 8 8.09 -3.16 -17.14
CA THR A 8 8.06 -4.57 -17.54
C THR A 8 8.47 -5.38 -16.33
N VAL A 9 7.66 -6.38 -15.98
CA VAL A 9 7.90 -7.23 -14.82
C VAL A 9 8.01 -8.66 -15.30
N ASP A 10 9.09 -9.34 -14.90
CA ASP A 10 9.20 -10.78 -15.00
C ASP A 10 8.48 -11.40 -13.80
N LEU A 11 7.49 -12.25 -14.06
CA LEU A 11 6.71 -12.92 -13.01
C LEU A 11 7.40 -14.19 -12.51
N GLY A 12 8.43 -14.68 -13.19
CA GLY A 12 9.17 -15.91 -12.84
C GLY A 12 8.38 -17.21 -12.98
N ASP A 13 7.06 -17.14 -13.19
CA ASP A 13 6.14 -18.25 -13.27
C ASP A 13 5.00 -17.99 -14.28
N ASP A 14 4.89 -18.88 -15.26
CA ASP A 14 3.84 -18.85 -16.28
C ASP A 14 2.45 -19.18 -15.69
N GLU A 15 2.38 -19.95 -14.60
CA GLU A 15 1.12 -20.27 -13.94
C GLU A 15 0.53 -19.04 -13.26
N LEU A 16 1.36 -18.24 -12.58
CA LEU A 16 0.95 -16.95 -12.02
C LEU A 16 0.34 -16.04 -13.09
N TYR A 17 0.99 -15.93 -14.26
CA TYR A 17 0.43 -15.13 -15.35
C TYR A 17 -0.95 -15.61 -15.81
N ARG A 18 -1.15 -16.94 -15.90
CA ARG A 18 -2.45 -17.54 -16.25
C ARG A 18 -3.49 -17.29 -15.17
N ALA A 19 -3.15 -17.44 -13.90
CA ALA A 19 -4.04 -17.19 -12.78
C ALA A 19 -4.54 -15.73 -12.78
N VAL A 20 -3.64 -14.76 -12.96
CA VAL A 20 -4.00 -13.34 -13.03
C VAL A 20 -4.91 -13.06 -14.24
N LYS A 21 -4.68 -13.71 -15.38
CA LYS A 21 -5.57 -13.61 -16.54
C LYS A 21 -6.97 -14.15 -16.27
N ILE A 22 -7.07 -15.31 -15.65
CA ILE A 22 -8.36 -15.93 -15.30
C ILE A 22 -9.13 -15.00 -14.36
N ALA A 23 -8.47 -14.53 -13.29
CA ALA A 23 -9.07 -13.58 -12.36
C ALA A 23 -9.56 -12.31 -13.06
N ALA A 24 -8.76 -11.73 -13.97
CA ALA A 24 -9.19 -10.57 -14.75
C ALA A 24 -10.48 -10.82 -15.54
N ILE A 25 -10.61 -12.00 -16.17
CA ILE A 25 -11.82 -12.39 -16.91
C ILE A 25 -13.01 -12.55 -15.96
N GLU A 26 -12.85 -13.28 -14.86
CA GLU A 26 -13.91 -13.52 -13.87
C GLU A 26 -14.45 -12.22 -13.28
N HIS A 27 -13.57 -11.24 -13.03
CA HIS A 27 -13.91 -9.93 -12.50
C HIS A 27 -14.31 -8.90 -13.56
N ARG A 28 -14.39 -9.28 -14.85
CA ARG A 28 -14.65 -8.38 -15.99
C ARG A 28 -13.73 -7.15 -16.00
N ALA A 29 -12.48 -7.34 -15.61
CA ALA A 29 -11.45 -6.32 -15.53
C ALA A 29 -10.34 -6.58 -16.56
N SER A 30 -9.57 -5.55 -16.88
CA SER A 30 -8.34 -5.69 -17.65
C SER A 30 -7.18 -6.17 -16.77
N LEU A 31 -6.21 -6.87 -17.38
CA LEU A 31 -4.98 -7.28 -16.68
C LEU A 31 -4.27 -6.09 -16.02
N ARG A 32 -4.31 -4.92 -16.67
CA ARG A 32 -3.74 -3.68 -16.15
C ARG A 32 -4.43 -3.23 -14.87
N GLU A 33 -5.76 -3.26 -14.81
CA GLU A 33 -6.51 -2.88 -13.62
C GLU A 33 -6.20 -3.81 -12.45
N VAL A 34 -6.21 -5.13 -12.69
CA VAL A 34 -5.86 -6.12 -11.67
C VAL A 34 -4.47 -5.86 -11.09
N VAL A 35 -3.47 -5.67 -11.95
CA VAL A 35 -2.08 -5.42 -11.50
C VAL A 35 -1.95 -4.08 -10.77
N ILE A 36 -2.61 -3.02 -11.26
CA ILE A 36 -2.57 -1.70 -10.59
C ILE A 36 -3.19 -1.79 -9.20
N GLU A 37 -4.35 -2.43 -9.07
CA GLU A 37 -5.01 -2.58 -7.77
C GLU A 37 -4.20 -3.46 -6.83
N ALA A 38 -3.61 -4.56 -7.31
CA ALA A 38 -2.71 -5.38 -6.50
C ALA A 38 -1.50 -4.58 -5.97
N LEU A 39 -0.88 -3.74 -6.79
CA LEU A 39 0.24 -2.90 -6.38
C LEU A 39 -0.17 -1.85 -5.34
N LYS A 40 -1.31 -1.17 -5.54
CA LYS A 40 -1.85 -0.22 -4.56
C LYS A 40 -2.20 -0.88 -3.24
N ASP A 41 -2.79 -2.07 -3.30
CA ASP A 41 -3.18 -2.84 -2.13
C ASP A 41 -1.96 -3.36 -1.36
N TRP A 42 -0.91 -3.78 -2.06
CA TRP A 42 0.36 -4.13 -1.44
C TRP A 42 1.00 -2.93 -0.72
N LEU A 43 1.05 -1.76 -1.37
CA LEU A 43 1.59 -0.54 -0.76
C LEU A 43 0.82 -0.13 0.50
N ARG A 44 -0.53 -0.09 0.43
CA ARG A 44 -1.37 0.21 1.60
C ARG A 44 -1.11 -0.75 2.76
N ARG A 45 -0.96 -2.06 2.48
CA ARG A 45 -0.60 -3.03 3.53
C ARG A 45 0.78 -2.77 4.13
N GLN A 46 1.75 -2.29 3.35
CA GLN A 46 3.06 -1.94 3.90
C GLN A 46 2.96 -0.74 4.86
N GLU A 47 2.17 0.28 4.50
CA GLU A 47 1.89 1.44 5.37
C GLU A 47 1.16 0.99 6.65
N GLU A 48 0.12 0.16 6.55
CA GLU A 48 -0.60 -0.37 7.72
C GLU A 48 0.31 -1.19 8.66
N LEU A 49 1.27 -1.94 8.10
CA LEU A 49 2.26 -2.69 8.88
C LEU A 49 3.28 -1.77 9.56
N GLU A 50 3.64 -0.66 8.92
CA GLU A 50 4.50 0.36 9.50
C GLU A 50 3.79 1.07 10.66
N ASP A 51 2.57 1.56 10.45
CA ASP A 51 1.74 2.19 11.48
C ASP A 51 1.57 1.28 12.70
N LEU A 52 1.34 -0.02 12.47
CA LEU A 52 1.21 -1.00 13.55
C LEU A 52 2.51 -1.16 14.34
N ARG A 53 3.68 -1.14 13.68
CA ARG A 53 4.98 -1.20 14.36
C ARG A 53 5.21 0.04 15.19
N ASP A 54 5.00 1.23 14.62
CA ASP A 54 5.20 2.50 15.31
C ASP A 54 4.30 2.61 16.55
N TYR A 55 3.04 2.17 16.40
CA TYR A 55 2.14 2.06 17.53
C TYR A 55 2.65 1.10 18.60
N GLN A 56 3.14 -0.09 18.21
CA GLN A 56 3.66 -1.07 19.17
C GLN A 56 4.89 -0.57 19.91
N GLU A 57 5.79 0.13 19.23
CA GLU A 57 6.99 0.72 19.83
C GLU A 57 6.65 1.77 20.88
N THR A 58 5.60 2.58 20.63
CA THR A 58 5.25 3.74 21.47
C THR A 58 4.08 3.49 22.45
N LYS A 59 3.38 2.35 22.37
CA LYS A 59 2.16 2.05 23.15
C LYS A 59 2.30 2.21 24.67
N GLY A 60 3.50 1.99 25.20
CA GLY A 60 3.80 2.06 26.65
C GLY A 60 4.36 3.40 27.10
N GLU A 61 4.60 4.33 26.18
CA GLU A 61 5.21 5.62 26.51
C GLU A 61 4.20 6.53 27.23
N PRO A 62 4.67 7.40 28.14
CA PRO A 62 3.81 8.41 28.76
C PRO A 62 3.17 9.29 27.69
N THR A 63 1.84 9.37 27.71
CA THR A 63 1.12 10.28 26.84
C THR A 63 1.06 11.66 27.45
N ARG A 64 0.86 12.68 26.61
CA ARG A 64 0.63 14.06 27.04
C ARG A 64 -0.61 14.65 26.39
N PRO A 65 -1.27 15.63 27.03
CA PRO A 65 -2.41 16.32 26.43
C PRO A 65 -2.04 16.96 25.10
N PHE A 66 -2.90 16.76 24.09
CA PHE A 66 -2.68 17.30 22.74
C PHE A 66 -2.51 18.83 22.71
N LYS A 67 -3.16 19.55 23.64
CA LYS A 67 -3.01 21.00 23.78
C LYS A 67 -1.60 21.42 24.20
N GLU A 68 -0.93 20.64 25.04
CA GLU A 68 0.45 20.91 25.48
C GLU A 68 1.43 20.70 24.32
N PHE A 69 1.26 19.60 23.57
CA PHE A 69 2.00 19.35 22.34
C PHE A 69 1.86 20.49 21.32
N LEU A 70 0.64 20.97 21.07
CA LEU A 70 0.41 22.07 20.13
C LEU A 70 1.00 23.41 20.59
N ALA A 71 1.06 23.66 21.90
CA ALA A 71 1.69 24.86 22.44
C ALA A 71 3.21 24.87 22.24
N GLU A 72 3.85 23.70 22.09
CA GLU A 72 5.29 23.58 21.81
C GLU A 72 5.64 23.70 20.32
N LEU A 73 4.69 23.41 19.41
CA LEU A 73 4.90 23.49 17.96
C LEU A 73 4.72 24.88 17.38
N ASN A 74 4.02 25.77 18.08
CA ASN A 74 3.94 27.18 17.72
C ASN A 74 5.04 27.93 18.49
N GLU A 75 6.07 28.40 17.78
CA GLU A 75 6.97 29.45 18.28
C GLU A 75 6.19 30.68 18.76
#